data_AF-A0A285V323-F1
#
_entry.id   AF-A0A285V323-F1
#
_cell.length_a   1.000
_cell.length_b   1.000
_cell.length_c   1.000
_cell.angle_alpha   90.00
_cell.angle_beta   90.00
_cell.angle_gamma   90.00
#
_symmetry.space_group_name_H-M   'P 1'
#
loop_
_entity.id
_entity.type
_entity.pdbx_description
1 polymer ?
#
loop_
_entity_poly.entity_id
_entity_poly.type
_entity_poly.pdbx_seq_one_letter_code
_entity_poly.pdbx_strand_id
1 'polypeptide(L)'
;MEHRKVSKRILTAASLVTMISPWIAEVGRTHMRNPRWPPHSKQHDAQTIALRTLLGAASVYFVHRWTGDWLRNLAASGTLGAAFWIAQGANILFPGTAPVDPDS
;
A
#
# COMPACT_ATOMS: atom_id res chain seq x y z
N MET A 1 26.28 -10.97 5.22
CA MET A 1 25.24 -11.92 4.75
C MET A 1 23.98 -11.87 5.62
N GLU A 2 24.09 -11.87 6.95
CA GLU A 2 22.98 -11.68 7.91
C GLU A 2 22.07 -10.48 7.57
N HIS A 3 22.65 -9.27 7.42
CA HIS A 3 21.89 -8.06 7.11
C HIS A 3 21.03 -8.17 5.84
N ARG A 4 21.49 -8.85 4.79
CA ARG A 4 20.71 -9.04 3.55
C ARG A 4 19.46 -9.89 3.79
N LYS A 5 19.58 -10.94 4.61
CA LYS A 5 18.45 -11.80 4.96
C LYS A 5 17.44 -11.04 5.81
N VAL A 6 17.92 -10.24 6.77
CA VAL A 6 17.08 -9.38 7.62
C VAL A 6 16.33 -8.35 6.79
N SER A 7 17.02 -7.57 5.95
CA SER A 7 16.39 -6.57 5.07
C SER A 7 15.35 -7.19 4.16
N LYS A 8 15.66 -8.35 3.56
CA LYS A 8 14.72 -9.07 2.71
C LYS A 8 13.45 -9.46 3.48
N ARG A 9 13.59 -10.05 4.68
CA ARG A 9 12.43 -10.44 5.51
C ARG A 9 11.57 -9.25 5.90
N ILE A 10 12.18 -8.15 6.34
CA ILE A 10 11.46 -6.93 6.74
C ILE A 10 10.69 -6.36 5.55
N LEU A 11 11.35 -6.18 4.40
CA LEU A 11 10.70 -5.65 3.21
C LEU A 11 9.61 -6.58 2.72
N THR A 12 9.85 -7.90 2.61
CA THR A 12 8.80 -8.85 2.23
C THR A 12 7.58 -8.73 3.15
N ALA A 13 7.77 -8.68 4.47
CA ALA A 13 6.67 -8.52 5.42
C ALA A 13 5.92 -7.20 5.21
N ALA A 14 6.65 -6.07 5.10
CA ALA A 14 6.06 -4.76 4.86
C ALA A 14 5.29 -4.70 3.53
N SER A 15 5.83 -5.26 2.45
CA SER A 15 5.19 -5.31 1.13
C SER A 15 3.92 -6.17 1.15
N LEU A 16 3.93 -7.29 1.87
CA LEU A 16 2.73 -8.12 2.06
C LEU A 16 1.65 -7.37 2.84
N VAL A 17 2.02 -6.62 3.89
CA VAL A 17 1.08 -5.74 4.60
C VAL A 17 0.50 -4.71 3.65
N THR A 18 1.32 -3.97 2.91
CA THR A 18 0.86 -2.99 1.91
C THR A 18 -0.10 -3.61 0.90
N MET A 19 0.18 -4.83 0.43
CA MET A 19 -0.61 -5.54 -0.58
C MET A 19 -1.95 -6.07 -0.04
N ILE A 20 -1.96 -6.64 1.16
CA ILE A 20 -3.10 -7.43 1.67
C ILE A 20 -4.02 -6.61 2.56
N SER A 21 -3.47 -5.72 3.40
CA SER A 21 -4.28 -4.97 4.36
C SER A 21 -5.44 -4.16 3.75
N PRO A 22 -5.34 -3.53 2.55
CA PRO A 22 -6.49 -2.80 2.01
C PRO A 22 -7.68 -3.70 1.69
N TRP A 23 -7.48 -4.96 1.29
CA TRP A 23 -8.60 -5.88 1.07
C TRP A 23 -9.38 -6.16 2.34
N ILE A 24 -8.72 -6.09 3.50
CA ILE A 24 -9.34 -6.32 4.81
C ILE A 24 -9.99 -5.03 5.32
N ALA A 25 -9.29 -3.90 5.20
CA ALA A 25 -9.75 -2.62 5.74
C ALA A 25 -10.87 -1.99 4.90
N GLU A 26 -10.72 -2.00 3.57
CA GLU A 26 -11.55 -1.20 2.67
C GLU A 26 -12.79 -1.95 2.15
N VAL A 27 -12.79 -3.29 2.13
CA VAL A 27 -13.95 -4.07 1.63
C VAL A 27 -15.07 -4.20 2.68
N GLY A 28 -14.89 -3.58 3.84
CA GLY A 28 -15.80 -3.61 4.98
C GLY A 28 -17.09 -2.78 4.81
N ARG A 29 -17.95 -2.83 5.84
CA ARG A 29 -19.22 -2.08 5.89
C ARG A 29 -19.03 -0.57 6.06
N THR A 30 -17.88 -0.15 6.57
CA THR A 30 -17.53 1.27 6.76
C THR A 30 -17.06 1.94 5.47
N HIS A 31 -16.59 1.15 4.47
CA HIS A 31 -15.97 1.62 3.22
C HIS A 31 -16.73 1.09 1.98
N MET A 32 -16.16 0.21 1.15
CA MET A 32 -16.78 -0.27 -0.11
C MET A 32 -18.26 -0.70 0.02
N ARG A 33 -18.63 -1.37 1.12
CA ARG A 33 -20.00 -1.86 1.36
C ARG A 33 -20.89 -0.85 2.09
N ASN A 34 -20.40 0.34 2.38
CA ASN A 34 -21.18 1.41 2.97
C ASN A 34 -22.23 1.92 1.96
N PRO A 35 -23.54 1.84 2.26
CA PRO A 35 -24.57 2.36 1.36
C PRO A 35 -24.60 3.89 1.32
N ARG A 36 -24.02 4.59 2.31
CA ARG A 36 -23.98 6.05 2.39
C ARG A 36 -22.88 6.66 1.51
N TRP A 37 -21.85 5.89 1.17
CA TRP A 37 -20.77 6.35 0.31
C TRP A 37 -21.26 6.57 -1.13
N PRO A 38 -21.06 7.78 -1.69
CA PRO A 38 -21.32 8.04 -3.09
C PRO A 38 -20.54 7.07 -4.00
N PRO A 39 -21.02 6.78 -5.21
CA PRO A 39 -20.30 5.95 -6.17
C PRO A 39 -18.85 6.41 -6.42
N HIS A 40 -18.61 7.73 -6.40
CA HIS A 40 -17.27 8.28 -6.59
C HIS A 40 -16.30 7.94 -5.45
N SER A 41 -16.74 7.97 -4.19
CA SER A 41 -15.90 7.57 -3.05
C SER A 41 -15.50 6.10 -3.14
N LYS A 42 -16.43 5.23 -3.54
CA LYS A 42 -16.15 3.81 -3.79
C LYS A 42 -15.17 3.59 -4.94
N GLN A 43 -15.19 4.46 -5.95
CA GLN A 43 -14.22 4.42 -7.03
C GLN A 43 -12.80 4.74 -6.51
N HIS A 44 -12.63 5.82 -5.73
CA HIS A 44 -11.34 6.16 -5.12
C HIS A 44 -10.84 5.08 -4.15
N ASP A 45 -11.75 4.44 -3.42
CA ASP A 45 -11.42 3.34 -2.52
C ASP A 45 -10.95 2.09 -3.29
N ALA A 46 -11.69 1.70 -4.33
CA ALA A 46 -11.27 0.62 -5.24
C ALA A 46 -9.91 0.93 -5.91
N GLN A 47 -9.67 2.18 -6.28
CA GLN A 47 -8.36 2.65 -6.79
C GLN A 47 -7.27 2.49 -5.72
N THR A 48 -7.55 2.83 -4.46
CA THR A 48 -6.63 2.64 -3.32
C THR A 48 -6.27 1.17 -3.12
N ILE A 49 -7.27 0.27 -3.08
CA ILE A 49 -7.06 -1.17 -2.95
C ILE A 49 -6.18 -1.69 -4.09
N ALA A 50 -6.53 -1.36 -5.34
CA ALA A 50 -5.80 -1.82 -6.51
C ALA A 50 -4.36 -1.28 -6.54
N LEU A 51 -4.17 0.01 -6.28
CA LEU A 51 -2.86 0.65 -6.30
C LEU A 51 -1.93 0.07 -5.23
N ARG A 52 -2.42 -0.09 -4.00
CA ARG A 52 -1.66 -0.73 -2.91
C ARG A 52 -1.30 -2.18 -3.21
N THR A 53 -2.23 -2.92 -3.82
CA THR A 53 -1.97 -4.30 -4.25
C THR A 53 -0.84 -4.35 -5.28
N LEU A 54 -0.89 -3.50 -6.31
CA LEU A 54 0.13 -3.43 -7.35
C LEU A 54 1.51 -3.00 -6.81
N LEU A 55 1.54 -1.97 -5.95
CA LEU A 55 2.77 -1.48 -5.34
C LEU A 55 3.40 -2.51 -4.40
N GLY A 56 2.59 -3.18 -3.57
CA GLY A 56 3.04 -4.26 -2.70
C GLY A 56 3.57 -5.45 -3.50
N ALA A 57 2.86 -5.89 -4.56
CA ALA A 57 3.30 -6.97 -5.43
C ALA A 57 4.61 -6.63 -6.16
N ALA A 58 4.74 -5.41 -6.70
CA ALA A 58 5.97 -4.95 -7.33
C ALA A 58 7.13 -4.89 -6.32
N SER A 59 6.86 -4.44 -5.10
CA SER A 59 7.84 -4.41 -4.01
C SER A 59 8.32 -5.82 -3.61
N VAL A 60 7.41 -6.81 -3.51
CA VAL A 60 7.76 -8.23 -3.31
C VAL A 60 8.59 -8.74 -4.49
N TYR A 61 8.20 -8.44 -5.73
CA TYR A 61 8.96 -8.86 -6.91
C TYR A 61 10.41 -8.38 -6.84
N PHE A 62 10.65 -7.09 -6.57
CA PHE A 62 12.02 -6.55 -6.53
C PHE A 62 12.86 -7.10 -5.37
N VAL A 63 12.30 -7.33 -4.18
CA VAL A 63 13.09 -7.90 -3.06
C VAL A 63 13.43 -9.39 -3.27
N HIS A 64 12.64 -10.09 -4.08
CA HIS A 64 12.89 -11.49 -4.45
C HIS A 64 13.61 -11.67 -5.79
N ARG A 65 13.78 -10.61 -6.58
CA ARG A 65 14.46 -10.64 -7.87
C ARG A 65 15.93 -11.08 -7.72
N TRP A 66 16.29 -12.13 -8.46
CA TRP A 66 17.64 -12.72 -8.45
C TRP A 66 18.62 -12.10 -9.45
N THR A 67 18.13 -11.24 -10.36
CA THR A 67 18.92 -10.58 -11.39
C THR A 67 19.13 -9.11 -11.07
N GLY A 68 20.24 -8.55 -11.53
CA GLY A 68 20.60 -7.15 -11.32
C GLY A 68 21.31 -6.88 -10.00
N ASP A 69 21.64 -5.61 -9.77
CA ASP A 69 22.31 -5.16 -8.55
C ASP A 69 21.39 -5.23 -7.33
N TRP A 70 21.92 -5.75 -6.23
CA TRP A 70 21.13 -6.02 -5.02
C TRP A 70 20.63 -4.72 -4.35
N LEU A 71 21.46 -3.67 -4.34
CA LEU A 71 21.11 -2.38 -3.72
C LEU A 71 19.98 -1.72 -4.51
N ARG A 72 20.08 -1.73 -5.85
CA ARG A 72 19.02 -1.21 -6.73
C ARG A 72 17.72 -1.97 -6.56
N ASN A 73 17.76 -3.29 -6.45
CA ASN A 73 16.57 -4.10 -6.18
C ASN A 73 15.96 -3.79 -4.80
N LEU A 74 16.80 -3.63 -3.77
CA LEU A 74 16.35 -3.26 -2.43
C LEU A 74 15.71 -1.86 -2.41
N ALA A 75 16.34 -0.88 -3.07
CA ALA A 75 15.84 0.48 -3.20
C ALA A 75 14.50 0.52 -3.96
N ALA A 76 14.40 -0.20 -5.09
CA ALA A 76 13.14 -0.31 -5.83
C ALA A 76 12.03 -0.93 -4.97
N SER A 77 12.33 -2.00 -4.24
CA SER A 77 11.37 -2.62 -3.32
C SER A 77 10.91 -1.64 -2.23
N GLY A 78 11.85 -0.97 -1.57
CA GLY A 78 11.55 0.00 -0.51
C GLY A 78 10.72 1.18 -1.02
N THR A 79 11.14 1.80 -2.13
CA THR A 79 10.43 2.95 -2.73
C THR A 79 9.02 2.58 -3.16
N LEU A 80 8.84 1.46 -3.87
CA LEU A 80 7.51 1.03 -4.32
C LEU A 80 6.61 0.65 -3.13
N GLY A 81 7.16 -0.05 -2.14
CA GLY A 81 6.41 -0.46 -0.95
C GLY A 81 6.00 0.72 -0.06
N ALA A 82 6.78 1.80 -0.06
CA ALA A 82 6.53 3.01 0.73
C ALA A 82 5.71 4.08 -0.01
N ALA A 83 5.66 4.05 -1.36
CA ALA A 83 5.06 5.11 -2.16
C ALA A 83 3.61 5.45 -1.75
N PHE A 84 2.78 4.43 -1.51
CA PHE A 84 1.41 4.64 -1.04
C PHE A 84 1.37 5.30 0.34
N TRP A 85 2.19 4.85 1.29
CA TRP A 85 2.20 5.40 2.64
C TRP A 85 2.65 6.87 2.68
N ILE A 86 3.61 7.23 1.83
CA ILE A 86 4.04 8.61 1.65
C ILE A 86 2.89 9.45 1.09
N ALA A 87 2.23 8.98 0.03
CA ALA A 87 1.07 9.66 -0.54
C ALA A 87 -0.07 9.80 0.48
N GLN A 88 -0.37 8.73 1.22
CA GLN A 88 -1.40 8.69 2.24
C GLN A 88 -1.13 9.68 3.38
N GLY A 89 0.13 9.80 3.83
CA GLY A 89 0.54 10.81 4.81
C GLY A 89 0.45 12.24 4.26
N ALA A 90 0.71 12.43 2.97
CA ALA A 90 0.60 13.72 2.29
C ALA A 90 -0.85 14.19 2.14
N ASN A 91 -1.86 13.33 2.35
CA ASN A 91 -3.27 13.72 2.25
C ASN A 91 -3.62 14.91 3.15
N ILE A 92 -2.99 15.04 4.33
CA ILE A 92 -3.21 16.17 5.27
C ILE A 92 -2.94 17.55 4.65
N LEU A 93 -2.13 17.61 3.59
CA LEU A 93 -1.81 18.84 2.89
C LEU A 93 -2.95 19.29 1.96
N PHE A 94 -3.92 18.43 1.66
CA PHE A 94 -5.04 18.71 0.80
C PHE A 94 -6.28 19.07 1.62
N PRO A 95 -6.93 20.22 1.34
CA PRO A 95 -8.06 20.70 2.13
C PRO A 95 -9.25 19.76 2.02
N GLY A 96 -9.95 19.55 3.15
CA GLY A 96 -11.17 18.75 3.20
C GLY A 96 -10.96 17.23 3.20
N THR A 97 -9.73 16.74 3.37
CA THR A 97 -9.47 15.30 3.53
C THR A 97 -9.56 14.87 5.00
N ALA A 98 -10.09 13.67 5.24
CA ALA A 98 -10.15 13.04 6.56
C ALA A 98 -9.95 11.52 6.42
N PRO A 99 -9.39 10.85 7.44
CA PRO A 99 -9.16 9.40 7.39
C PRO A 99 -10.44 8.58 7.60
N VAL A 100 -11.49 9.17 8.15
CA VAL A 100 -12.80 8.55 8.37
C VAL A 100 -13.90 9.59 8.15
N ASP A 101 -15.07 9.13 7.71
CA ASP A 101 -16.25 9.98 7.66
C ASP A 101 -16.86 10.13 9.05
N PRO A 102 -17.54 11.26 9.36
CA PRO A 102 -18.18 11.47 10.66
C PRO A 102 -19.25 10.43 11.01
N ASP A 103 -19.91 9.85 10.00
CA ASP A 103 -21.05 8.94 10.14
C ASP A 103 -20.76 7.50 9.66
N SER A 104 -19.47 7.10 9.64
CA SER A 104 -19.02 5.76 9.20
C SER A 104 -19.38 4.66 10.20
#